data_AF-A0A970APG4-F1
#
_entry.id   AF-A0A970APG4-F1
#
_cell.length_a   1.000
_cell.length_b   1.000
_cell.length_c   1.000
_cell.angle_alpha   90.00
_cell.angle_beta   90.00
_cell.angle_gamma   90.00
#
_symmetry.space_group_name_H-M   'P 1'
#
loop_
_entity.id
_entity.type
_entity.pdbx_description
1 polymer ?
#
loop_
_entity_poly.entity_id
_entity_poly.type
_entity_poly.pdbx_seq_one_letter_code
_entity_poly.pdbx_strand_id
1 'polypeptide(L)'
;MKKIGIITICDYTNYGNRLQNYAVQEVLRTFGYEVETVANSPISAHEQGLREIFERSKKMKPSELMPNLLRKVANCTKKSIYLNAIYARKMAFKEWTSKYIKETNFTVTPDTVFSHDNCPGSAQGV
;
A
#
# COMPACT_ATOMS: atom_id res chain seq x y z
N MET A 1 8.60 -4.54 29.38
CA MET A 1 7.28 -4.56 28.70
C MET A 1 7.35 -5.52 27.54
N LYS A 2 6.27 -6.23 27.21
CA LYS A 2 6.18 -7.07 26.00
C LYS A 2 5.74 -6.20 24.82
N LYS A 3 6.31 -6.43 23.63
CA LYS A 3 6.05 -5.67 22.41
C LYS A 3 5.32 -6.52 21.37
N ILE A 4 4.34 -5.93 20.68
CA ILE A 4 3.56 -6.57 19.62
C ILE A 4 3.72 -5.75 18.33
N GLY A 5 4.11 -6.43 17.24
CA GLY A 5 4.11 -5.87 15.90
C GLY A 5 2.86 -6.31 15.13
N ILE A 6 2.07 -5.36 14.63
CA ILE A 6 0.93 -5.62 13.75
C ILE A 6 1.42 -5.59 12.30
N ILE A 7 1.17 -6.67 11.55
CA ILE A 7 1.40 -6.74 10.12
C ILE A 7 0.04 -6.68 9.42
N THR A 8 -0.17 -5.67 8.60
CA THR A 8 -1.40 -5.45 7.84
C THR A 8 -1.10 -4.63 6.59
N ILE A 9 -2.08 -4.42 5.72
CA ILE A 9 -1.97 -3.56 4.55
C ILE A 9 -1.74 -2.10 5.00
N CYS A 10 -0.57 -1.53 4.71
CA CYS A 10 -0.22 -0.16 5.11
C CYS A 10 -0.52 0.90 4.04
N ASP A 11 -1.45 0.62 3.10
CA ASP A 11 -1.84 1.63 2.13
C ASP A 11 -2.64 2.79 2.77
N TYR A 12 -2.72 3.92 2.07
CA TYR A 12 -3.41 5.14 2.53
C TYR A 12 -4.71 5.38 1.76
N THR A 13 -5.28 4.31 1.23
CA THR A 13 -6.46 4.33 0.36
C THR A 13 -7.58 3.44 0.89
N ASN A 14 -7.24 2.45 1.71
CA ASN A 14 -8.15 1.53 2.37
C ASN A 14 -8.39 1.97 3.82
N TYR A 15 -9.37 2.87 3.98
CA TYR A 15 -9.72 3.46 5.26
C TYR A 15 -10.18 2.41 6.28
N GLY A 16 -10.99 1.43 5.84
CA GLY A 16 -11.51 0.38 6.70
C GLY A 16 -10.38 -0.43 7.34
N ASN A 17 -9.38 -0.84 6.54
CA ASN A 17 -8.23 -1.59 7.04
C ASN A 17 -7.44 -0.80 8.10
N ARG A 18 -7.18 0.49 7.84
CA ARG A 18 -6.45 1.35 8.77
C ARG A 18 -7.22 1.62 10.06
N LEU A 19 -8.54 1.79 10.00
CA LEU A 19 -9.38 1.92 11.20
C LEU A 19 -9.40 0.62 12.03
N GLN A 20 -9.46 -0.54 11.37
CA GLN A 20 -9.35 -1.83 12.05
C GLN A 20 -7.98 -1.99 12.73
N ASN A 21 -6.90 -1.60 12.06
CA ASN A 21 -5.55 -1.58 12.64
C ASN A 21 -5.49 -0.72 13.91
N TYR A 22 -6.04 0.50 13.85
CA TYR A 22 -6.12 1.37 15.02
C TYR A 22 -6.92 0.74 16.17
N ALA A 23 -8.09 0.16 15.88
CA ALA A 23 -8.90 -0.52 16.91
C ALA A 23 -8.13 -1.65 17.60
N VAL A 24 -7.42 -2.49 16.83
CA VAL A 24 -6.57 -3.56 17.37
C VAL A 24 -5.44 -3.00 18.22
N GLN A 25 -4.76 -1.94 17.74
CA GLN A 25 -3.69 -1.27 18.50
C GLN A 25 -4.19 -0.80 19.88
N GLU A 26 -5.32 -0.10 19.93
CA GLU A 26 -5.85 0.45 21.18
C GLU A 26 -6.31 -0.65 22.14
N VAL A 27 -7.00 -1.68 21.63
CA VAL A 27 -7.39 -2.83 22.44
C VAL A 27 -6.16 -3.52 23.04
N LEU A 28 -5.12 -3.79 22.25
CA LEU A 28 -3.89 -4.41 22.75
C LEU A 28 -3.15 -3.53 23.78
N ARG A 29 -3.19 -2.19 23.63
CA ARG A 29 -2.65 -1.26 24.63
C ARG A 29 -3.38 -1.35 25.96
N THR A 30 -4.69 -1.60 25.97
CA THR A 30 -5.44 -1.79 27.24
C THR A 30 -4.95 -3.00 28.05
N PHE A 31 -4.31 -3.99 27.41
CA PHE A 31 -3.69 -5.13 28.08
C PHE A 31 -2.23 -4.87 28.52
N GLY A 32 -1.72 -3.63 28.36
CA GLY A 32 -0.39 -3.24 28.82
C GLY A 32 0.76 -3.58 27.85
N TYR A 33 0.45 -3.87 26.59
CA TYR A 33 1.47 -4.10 25.55
C TYR A 33 1.93 -2.79 24.89
N GLU A 34 3.20 -2.74 24.50
CA GLU A 34 3.66 -1.76 23.53
C GLU A 34 3.36 -2.28 22.12
N VAL A 35 2.59 -1.51 21.35
CA VAL A 35 2.08 -1.96 20.05
C VAL A 35 2.51 -1.01 18.95
N GLU A 36 3.04 -1.57 17.86
CA GLU A 36 3.45 -0.86 16.66
C GLU A 36 2.94 -1.57 15.41
N THR A 37 2.59 -0.79 14.39
CA THR A 37 2.29 -1.32 13.05
C THR A 37 3.57 -1.37 12.23
N VAL A 38 3.94 -2.55 11.74
CA VAL A 38 5.11 -2.72 10.89
C VAL A 38 4.80 -2.18 9.50
N ALA A 39 5.44 -1.08 9.11
CA ALA A 39 5.32 -0.54 7.78
C ALA A 39 5.82 -1.58 6.75
N ASN A 40 5.06 -1.80 5.69
CA ASN A 40 5.43 -2.71 4.62
C ASN A 40 5.04 -2.14 3.25
N SER A 41 5.85 -2.47 2.26
CA SER A 41 5.64 -2.11 0.87
C SER A 41 5.79 -3.37 0.01
N PRO A 42 4.71 -4.14 -0.21
CA PRO A 42 4.76 -5.30 -1.10
C PRO A 42 5.08 -4.84 -2.54
N ILE A 43 5.56 -5.77 -3.38
CA ILE A 43 5.79 -5.51 -4.81
C ILE A 43 4.52 -4.88 -5.38
N SER A 44 4.62 -3.66 -5.87
CA SER A 44 3.47 -2.99 -6.43
C SER A 44 3.04 -3.71 -7.71
N ALA A 45 1.79 -4.18 -7.78
CA ALA A 45 1.18 -4.70 -9.00
C ALA A 45 1.19 -3.70 -10.18
N HIS A 46 1.59 -2.45 -9.92
CA HIS A 46 1.76 -1.39 -10.90
C HIS A 46 2.84 -1.71 -11.96
N GLU A 47 3.93 -2.38 -11.60
CA GLU A 47 4.96 -2.76 -12.58
C GLU A 47 4.47 -3.84 -13.54
N GLN A 48 3.63 -4.77 -13.07
CA GLN A 48 2.97 -5.77 -13.91
C GLN A 48 1.89 -5.14 -14.80
N GLY A 49 1.07 -4.25 -14.24
CA GLY A 49 -0.02 -3.59 -14.97
C GLY A 49 0.45 -2.67 -16.11
N LEU A 50 1.56 -1.93 -15.92
CA LEU A 50 2.12 -1.09 -16.98
C LEU A 50 2.63 -1.92 -18.17
N ARG A 51 3.29 -3.06 -17.90
CA ARG A 51 3.74 -3.99 -18.94
C ARG A 51 2.57 -4.57 -19.73
N GLU A 52 1.50 -4.99 -19.06
CA GLU A 52 0.30 -5.50 -19.73
C GLU A 52 -0.41 -4.44 -20.59
N ILE A 53 -0.51 -3.20 -20.09
CA ILE A 53 -1.09 -2.08 -20.85
C ILE A 53 -0.25 -1.77 -22.09
N PHE A 54 1.08 -1.78 -21.95
CA PHE A 54 2.01 -1.54 -23.05
C PHE A 54 1.90 -2.63 -24.14
N GLU A 55 1.87 -3.89 -23.74
CA GLU A 55 1.73 -5.03 -24.67
C GLU A 55 0.37 -5.08 -25.36
N ARG A 56 -0.70 -4.63 -24.70
CA ARG A 56 -2.02 -4.46 -25.33
C ARG A 56 -2.04 -3.29 -26.33
N SER A 57 -1.34 -2.19 -26.02
CA SER A 57 -1.30 -0.99 -26.87
C SER A 57 -0.55 -1.22 -28.17
N LYS A 58 0.47 -2.08 -28.19
CA LYS A 58 1.18 -2.50 -29.42
C LYS A 58 0.30 -3.22 -30.45
N LYS A 59 -0.82 -3.82 -30.02
CA LYS A 59 -1.67 -4.66 -30.87
C LYS A 59 -2.86 -3.91 -31.49
N MET A 60 -3.05 -2.63 -31.19
CA MET A 60 -4.19 -1.83 -31.68
C MET A 60 -3.83 -0.97 -32.90
N LYS A 61 -4.81 -0.73 -33.78
CA LYS A 61 -4.67 0.15 -34.94
C LYS A 61 -4.77 1.64 -34.55
N PRO A 62 -4.00 2.56 -35.17
CA PRO A 62 -4.04 3.99 -34.85
C PRO A 62 -5.42 4.64 -34.99
N SER A 63 -6.22 4.18 -35.95
CA SER A 63 -7.59 4.65 -36.21
C SER A 63 -8.59 4.34 -35.08
N GLU A 64 -8.30 3.32 -34.26
CA GLU A 64 -9.12 2.90 -33.11
C GLU A 64 -8.63 3.53 -31.79
N LEU A 65 -7.38 3.97 -31.74
CA LEU A 65 -6.77 4.65 -30.59
C LEU A 65 -7.19 6.14 -30.51
N MET A 66 -7.30 6.81 -31.66
CA MET A 66 -7.50 8.26 -31.74
C MET A 66 -8.81 8.77 -31.11
N PRO A 67 -10.00 8.21 -31.40
CA PRO A 67 -11.25 8.66 -30.76
C PRO A 67 -11.29 8.33 -29.26
N ASN A 68 -10.63 7.25 -28.84
CA ASN A 68 -10.52 6.87 -27.42
C ASN A 68 -9.59 7.81 -26.64
N LEU A 69 -8.52 8.28 -27.27
CA LEU A 69 -7.61 9.28 -26.70
C LEU A 69 -8.31 10.63 -26.55
N LEU A 70 -8.96 11.12 -27.60
CA LEU A 70 -9.70 12.39 -27.58
C LEU A 70 -10.83 12.37 -26.55
N ARG A 71 -11.58 11.26 -26.44
CA ARG A 71 -12.61 11.06 -25.41
C ARG A 71 -12.02 11.01 -23.99
N LYS A 72 -10.81 10.49 -23.81
CA LYS A 72 -10.11 10.46 -22.52
C LYS A 72 -9.62 11.85 -22.13
N VAL A 73 -9.15 12.63 -23.11
CA VAL A 73 -8.72 14.03 -22.97
C VAL A 73 -9.90 14.96 -22.63
N ALA A 74 -11.03 14.79 -23.31
CA ALA A 74 -12.25 15.59 -23.05
C ALA A 74 -12.84 15.35 -21.64
N ASN A 75 -12.64 14.16 -21.07
CA ASN A 75 -13.09 13.82 -19.72
C ASN A 75 -12.10 14.22 -18.60
N CYS A 76 -10.94 14.82 -18.94
CA CYS A 76 -9.91 15.23 -17.98
C CYS A 76 -10.36 16.32 -17.00
N THR A 77 -11.25 17.22 -17.42
CA THR A 77 -11.62 18.41 -16.64
C THR A 77 -12.56 18.07 -15.48
N LYS A 78 -13.59 17.23 -15.68
CA LYS A 78 -14.41 16.70 -14.57
C LYS A 78 -13.61 15.78 -13.64
N LYS A 79 -12.61 15.10 -14.20
CA LYS A 79 -11.68 14.24 -13.46
C LYS A 79 -10.79 15.04 -12.51
N SER A 80 -10.41 16.28 -12.84
CA SER A 80 -9.55 17.13 -11.99
C SER A 80 -10.15 17.41 -10.61
N ILE A 81 -11.40 17.87 -10.55
CA ILE A 81 -12.08 18.16 -9.26
C ILE A 81 -12.22 16.89 -8.41
N TYR A 82 -12.63 15.78 -9.04
CA TYR A 82 -12.73 14.48 -8.38
C TYR A 82 -11.38 13.98 -7.85
N LEU A 83 -10.31 14.14 -8.64
CA LEU A 83 -8.95 13.78 -8.22
C LEU A 83 -8.45 14.67 -7.08
N ASN A 84 -8.74 15.97 -7.11
CA ASN A 84 -8.41 16.88 -6.02
C ASN A 84 -9.12 16.46 -4.72
N ALA A 85 -10.41 16.10 -4.80
CA ALA A 85 -11.15 15.60 -3.65
C ALA A 85 -10.57 14.27 -3.10
N ILE A 86 -10.18 13.34 -3.98
CA ILE A 86 -9.50 12.10 -3.56
C ILE A 86 -8.16 12.40 -2.90
N TYR A 87 -7.38 13.30 -3.48
CA TYR A 87 -6.08 13.68 -2.96
C TYR A 87 -6.22 14.34 -1.59
N ALA A 88 -7.12 15.31 -1.45
CA ALA A 88 -7.41 15.97 -0.18
C ALA A 88 -7.82 14.95 0.90
N ARG A 89 -8.71 14.01 0.55
CA ARG A 89 -9.12 12.93 1.46
C ARG A 89 -7.93 12.04 1.87
N LYS A 90 -7.08 11.65 0.92
CA LYS A 90 -5.88 10.84 1.17
C LYS A 90 -4.91 11.57 2.10
N MET A 91 -4.72 12.88 1.93
CA MET A 91 -3.84 13.69 2.78
C MET A 91 -4.38 13.81 4.20
N ALA A 92 -5.67 14.14 4.36
CA ALA A 92 -6.32 14.16 5.68
C ALA A 92 -6.20 12.81 6.40
N PHE A 93 -6.27 11.71 5.64
CA PHE A 93 -6.15 10.38 6.23
C PHE A 93 -4.72 9.96 6.55
N LYS A 94 -3.73 10.41 5.78
CA LYS A 94 -2.32 10.28 6.13
C LYS A 94 -2.02 11.00 7.45
N GLU A 95 -2.51 12.22 7.59
CA GLU A 95 -2.36 13.00 8.83
C GLU A 95 -3.04 12.32 10.02
N TRP A 96 -4.26 11.81 9.84
CA TRP A 96 -4.93 11.01 10.86
C TRP A 96 -4.11 9.76 11.23
N THR A 97 -3.60 9.04 10.22
CA THR A 97 -2.80 7.81 10.42
C THR A 97 -1.54 8.12 11.22
N SER A 98 -0.78 9.16 10.85
CA SER A 98 0.44 9.54 11.57
C SER A 98 0.19 9.96 13.02
N LYS A 99 -1.02 10.45 13.31
CA LYS A 99 -1.40 10.89 14.66
C LYS A 99 -1.83 9.73 15.56
N TYR A 100 -2.57 8.77 15.03
CA TYR A 100 -3.25 7.76 15.83
C TYR A 100 -2.65 6.35 15.73
N ILE A 101 -1.97 6.04 14.61
CA ILE A 101 -1.33 4.73 14.40
C ILE A 101 0.18 4.90 14.62
N LYS A 102 0.74 4.09 15.53
CA LYS A 102 2.18 4.06 15.78
C LYS A 102 2.84 3.12 14.76
N GLU A 103 3.27 3.66 13.63
CA GLU A 103 4.02 2.89 12.63
C GLU A 103 5.50 2.80 12.98
N THR A 104 6.16 1.73 12.53
CA THR A 104 7.61 1.57 12.67
C THR A 104 8.39 2.55 11.79
N ASN A 105 9.58 2.95 12.24
CA ASN A 105 10.50 3.81 11.46
C ASN A 105 11.19 3.08 10.30
N PHE A 106 11.08 1.75 10.25
CA PHE A 106 11.59 0.91 9.17
C PHE A 106 10.42 0.31 8.38
N THR A 107 10.68 -0.01 7.11
CA THR A 107 9.70 -0.64 6.21
C THR A 107 10.21 -2.00 5.76
N VAL A 108 9.36 -3.01 5.83
CA VAL A 108 9.64 -4.34 5.26
C VAL A 108 9.35 -4.31 3.76
N THR A 109 10.35 -4.63 2.96
CA THR A 109 10.28 -4.86 1.52
C THR A 109 10.45 -6.35 1.20
N PRO A 110 10.04 -6.82 0.02
CA PRO A 110 10.22 -8.21 -0.40
C PRO A 110 11.66 -8.73 -0.23
N ASP A 111 12.65 -7.89 -0.52
CA ASP A 111 14.07 -8.24 -0.42
C ASP A 111 14.58 -8.36 1.03
N THR A 112 13.80 -7.83 1.99
CA THR A 112 14.15 -7.84 3.42
C THR A 112 13.39 -8.89 4.22
N VAL A 113 12.46 -9.61 3.58
CA VAL A 113 11.79 -10.75 4.22
C VAL A 113 12.77 -11.92 4.23
N PHE A 114 13.16 -12.39 5.41
CA PHE A 114 13.95 -13.61 5.54
C PHE A 114 13.13 -14.78 4.97
N SER A 115 13.48 -15.22 3.77
CA SER A 115 13.10 -16.54 3.28
C SER A 115 13.66 -17.57 4.25
N HIS A 116 12.90 -18.63 4.55
CA HIS A 116 13.37 -19.75 5.38
C HIS A 116 14.73 -20.32 4.87
N ASP A 117 15.02 -20.15 3.58
CA ASP A 117 16.26 -20.55 2.92
C ASP A 117 17.49 -19.69 3.26
N ASN A 118 17.30 -18.51 3.86
CA ASN A 118 18.37 -17.54 4.16
C ASN A 118 18.63 -17.40 5.68
N CYS A 119 18.22 -18.37 6.49
CA CYS A 119 18.50 -18.36 7.92
C CYS A 119 19.94 -18.89 8.17
N PRO A 120 20.89 -18.08 8.65
CA PRO A 120 22.23 -18.55 8.99
C PRO A 120 22.13 -19.37 10.28
N GLY A 121 21.77 -20.64 10.14
CA GLY A 121 21.49 -21.53 11.26
C GLY A 121 21.01 -22.93 10.86
N SER A 122 20.61 -23.16 9.60
CA SER A 122 20.38 -24.53 9.09
C SER A 122 21.69 -25.21 8.64
N ALA A 123 22.80 -24.91 9.32
CA ALA A 123 24.00 -25.73 9.23
C ALA A 123 23.81 -26.92 10.14
N GLN A 124 23.59 -28.08 9.52
CA GLN A 124 24.01 -29.42 9.96
C GLN A 124 23.92 -29.70 11.46
N GLY A 125 22.91 -30.46 11.86
CA GLY A 125 22.80 -31.02 13.20
C GLY A 125 22.09 -32.37 13.18
N VAL A 126 22.88 -33.41 12.90
CA VAL A 126 22.67 -34.87 13.13
C VAL A 126 21.55 -35.57 12.38
#